data_AF-A0AAW4FHR0-F1
#
_entry.id   AF-A0AAW4FHR0-F1
#
_cell.length_a   1.000
_cell.length_b   1.000
_cell.length_c   1.000
_cell.angle_alpha   90.00
_cell.angle_beta   90.00
_cell.angle_gamma   90.00
#
_symmetry.space_group_name_H-M   'P 1'
#
loop_
_entity.id
_entity.type
_entity.pdbx_description
1 polymer ?
#
loop_
_entity_poly.entity_id
_entity_poly.type
_entity_poly.pdbx_seq_one_letter_code
_entity_poly.pdbx_strand_id
1 'polypeptide(L)'
;MTAKALIKQAELQRLADVANRHVITIEVETAHYKLRMIPNSVHTPQPADDVVSPTRNPLDIPLSEHPPEPIQPPFDHREKRAMDYLMTVGPDKAIDWYTLKNFGRHTQRKLQERGYIDVSAETDRQGNPDQVWLTKAGQKAMRALDAHRTKYPVL
;
A
#
# COMPACT_ATOMS: atom_id res chain seq x y z
N MET A 1 28.80 8.99 63.65
CA MET A 1 29.33 8.93 62.27
C MET A 1 28.32 8.18 61.42
N THR A 2 27.53 8.88 60.60
CA THR A 2 26.51 8.27 59.74
C THR A 2 27.12 7.99 58.37
N ALA A 3 27.20 6.71 58.01
CA ALA A 3 27.76 6.27 56.74
C ALA A 3 26.96 6.90 55.59
N LYS A 4 27.62 7.71 54.76
CA LYS A 4 27.05 8.17 53.49
C LYS A 4 26.72 6.93 52.66
N ALA A 5 25.43 6.67 52.42
CA ALA A 5 24.98 5.69 51.45
C ALA A 5 25.35 6.22 50.04
N LEU A 6 26.61 6.04 49.66
CA LEU A 6 27.07 6.17 48.29
C LEU A 6 26.51 4.97 47.54
N ILE A 7 25.32 5.12 46.97
CA ILE A 7 24.78 4.13 46.03
C ILE A 7 25.82 3.99 44.92
N LYS A 8 26.41 2.80 44.81
CA LYS A 8 27.46 2.56 43.81
C LYS A 8 26.81 2.48 42.44
N GLN A 9 27.54 2.87 41.40
CA GLN A 9 27.08 2.78 40.01
C GLN A 9 26.60 1.36 39.63
N ALA A 10 27.25 0.33 40.18
CA ALA A 10 26.85 -1.06 40.00
C ALA A 10 25.46 -1.40 40.60
N GLU A 11 25.06 -0.75 41.69
CA GLU A 11 23.74 -0.94 42.31
C GLU A 11 22.66 -0.23 41.50
N LEU A 12 22.94 0.97 40.97
CA LEU A 12 22.03 1.67 40.08
C LEU A 12 21.77 0.86 38.80
N GLN A 13 22.80 0.23 38.24
CA GLN A 13 22.67 -0.61 37.05
C GLN A 13 21.80 -1.85 37.32
N ARG A 14 21.98 -2.50 38.48
CA ARG A 14 21.13 -3.62 38.89
C ARG A 14 19.67 -3.21 39.08
N LEU A 15 19.41 -2.03 39.67
CA LEU A 15 18.06 -1.51 39.84
C LEU A 15 17.41 -1.18 38.48
N ALA A 16 18.17 -0.62 37.55
CA ALA A 16 17.69 -0.39 36.18
C ALA A 16 17.34 -1.70 35.46
N ASP A 17 18.15 -2.75 35.61
CA ASP A 17 17.87 -4.08 35.04
C ASP A 17 16.58 -4.68 35.62
N VAL A 18 16.37 -4.55 36.93
CA VAL A 18 15.14 -5.01 37.61
C VAL A 18 13.92 -4.19 37.16
N ALA A 19 14.05 -2.87 37.05
CA ALA A 19 12.99 -2.00 36.56
C ALA A 19 12.54 -2.40 35.14
N ASN A 20 13.51 -2.67 34.24
CA ASN A 20 13.24 -3.11 32.88
C ASN A 20 12.61 -4.50 32.81
N ARG A 21 13.12 -5.47 33.60
CA ARG A 21 12.59 -6.86 33.61
C ARG A 21 11.15 -6.96 34.08
N HIS A 22 10.78 -6.18 35.08
CA HIS A 22 9.47 -6.25 35.70
C HIS A 22 8.51 -5.14 35.25
N VAL A 23 8.96 -4.25 34.35
CA VAL A 23 8.19 -3.10 33.86
C VAL A 23 7.61 -2.28 35.03
N ILE A 24 8.45 -2.04 36.04
CA ILE A 24 8.09 -1.29 37.25
C ILE A 24 8.94 -0.02 37.33
N THR A 25 8.32 1.06 37.82
CA THR A 25 9.04 2.29 38.12
C THR A 25 9.66 2.17 39.51
N ILE A 26 10.96 2.40 39.62
CA ILE A 26 11.68 2.39 40.90
C ILE A 26 12.04 3.83 41.26
N GLU A 27 11.54 4.29 42.40
CA GLU A 27 11.90 5.59 42.99
C GLU A 27 12.82 5.37 44.19
N VAL A 28 14.01 5.95 44.15
CA VAL A 28 14.97 5.93 45.26
C VAL A 28 15.13 7.35 45.78
N GLU A 29 14.69 7.57 47.01
CA GLU A 29 14.83 8.86 47.69
C GLU A 29 16.06 8.84 48.60
N THR A 30 16.95 9.81 48.40
CA THR A 30 18.10 10.05 49.27
C THR A 30 17.99 11.44 49.89
N ALA A 31 18.80 11.74 50.91
CA ALA A 31 18.76 13.00 51.64
C ALA A 31 18.93 14.28 50.78
N HIS A 32 19.41 14.16 49.54
CA HIS A 32 19.69 15.31 48.66
C HIS A 32 19.05 15.21 47.28
N TYR A 33 18.55 14.04 46.87
CA TYR A 33 18.01 13.85 45.53
C TYR A 33 17.04 12.66 45.47
N LYS A 34 16.05 12.77 44.58
CA LYS A 34 15.12 11.71 44.24
C LYS A 34 15.47 11.16 42.86
N LEU A 35 15.89 9.90 42.78
CA LEU A 35 16.14 9.19 41.52
C LEU A 35 14.88 8.44 41.11
N ARG A 36 14.42 8.64 39.88
CA ARG A 36 13.31 7.87 39.29
C ARG A 36 13.84 7.10 38.09
N MET A 37 13.79 5.77 38.17
CA MET A 37 14.11 4.86 37.08
C MET A 37 12.80 4.43 36.43
N ILE A 38 12.60 4.85 35.18
CA ILE A 38 11.45 4.46 34.37
C ILE A 38 11.94 3.37 33.43
N PRO A 39 11.24 2.22 33.33
CA PRO A 39 11.61 1.18 32.39
C PRO A 39 11.61 1.77 30.98
N ASN A 40 12.66 1.48 30.22
CA ASN A 40 12.76 1.97 28.86
C ASN A 40 11.79 1.12 28.02
N SER A 41 10.57 1.62 27.78
CA SER A 41 9.56 0.97 26.94
C SER A 41 9.93 0.93 25.44
N VAL A 42 11.23 0.93 25.13
CA VAL A 42 11.76 0.59 23.81
C VAL A 42 12.26 -0.86 23.87
N HIS A 43 11.41 -1.77 24.34
CA HIS A 43 11.39 -3.09 23.76
C HIS A 43 10.65 -2.97 22.44
N THR A 44 11.37 -2.55 21.40
CA THR A 44 11.11 -3.06 20.07
C THR A 44 11.52 -4.54 20.13
N PRO A 45 10.59 -5.50 20.05
CA PRO A 45 11.01 -6.88 19.86
C PRO A 45 11.57 -6.94 18.44
N GLN A 46 12.88 -7.08 18.32
CA GLN A 46 13.47 -7.65 17.13
C GLN A 46 12.98 -9.10 17.05
N PRO A 47 12.39 -9.54 15.93
CA PRO A 47 11.67 -10.80 15.88
C PRO A 47 12.69 -11.93 16.03
N ALA A 48 12.61 -12.63 17.16
CA ALA A 48 12.98 -14.03 17.18
C ALA A 48 11.98 -14.75 16.28
N ASP A 49 12.51 -15.56 15.37
CA ASP A 49 11.76 -16.51 14.56
C ASP A 49 10.90 -17.39 15.47
N ASP A 50 9.67 -16.97 15.75
CA ASP A 50 8.60 -17.85 16.17
C ASP A 50 7.28 -17.31 15.64
N VAL A 51 6.72 -18.16 14.79
CA VAL A 51 5.52 -18.01 13.99
C VAL A 51 4.31 -17.91 14.92
N VAL A 52 3.95 -16.71 15.33
CA VAL A 52 2.58 -16.40 15.71
C VAL A 52 2.17 -15.15 14.96
N SER A 53 1.75 -15.34 13.71
CA SER A 53 0.93 -14.34 13.05
C SER A 53 -0.23 -14.03 14.00
N PRO A 54 -0.40 -12.80 14.52
CA PRO A 54 -1.71 -12.43 14.99
C PRO A 54 -2.63 -12.69 13.81
N THR A 55 -3.80 -13.25 14.04
CA THR A 55 -4.84 -13.39 13.01
C THR A 55 -5.20 -11.97 12.56
N ARG A 56 -4.36 -11.37 11.71
CA ARG A 56 -4.51 -10.03 11.15
C ARG A 56 -5.81 -10.15 10.39
N ASN A 57 -6.78 -9.32 10.74
CA ASN A 57 -7.97 -9.21 9.91
C ASN A 57 -7.48 -8.97 8.47
N PRO A 58 -7.88 -9.81 7.49
CA PRO A 58 -7.44 -9.64 6.11
C PRO A 58 -7.90 -8.30 5.50
N LEU A 59 -8.72 -7.55 6.25
CA LEU A 59 -9.25 -6.23 5.95
C LEU A 59 -8.39 -5.07 6.47
N ASP A 60 -7.35 -5.32 7.27
CA ASP A 60 -6.59 -4.25 7.94
C ASP A 60 -5.12 -4.26 7.47
N ILE A 61 -4.91 -3.90 6.20
CA ILE A 61 -3.58 -3.82 5.57
C ILE A 61 -3.02 -2.40 5.82
N PRO A 62 -1.86 -2.26 6.48
CA PRO A 62 -1.21 -0.96 6.66
C PRO A 62 -0.93 -0.30 5.31
N LEU A 63 -1.14 1.03 5.19
CA LEU A 63 -0.93 1.79 3.95
C LEU A 63 0.46 1.57 3.31
N SER A 64 1.49 1.33 4.15
CA SER A 64 2.87 1.06 3.71
C SER A 64 3.06 -0.31 3.07
N GLU A 65 2.14 -1.26 3.29
CA GLU A 65 2.15 -2.62 2.73
C GLU A 65 1.20 -2.75 1.52
N HIS A 66 0.56 -1.65 1.08
CA HIS A 66 -0.32 -1.67 -0.09
C HIS A 66 0.52 -1.93 -1.34
N PRO A 67 0.24 -3.00 -2.10
CA PRO A 67 0.94 -3.23 -3.34
C PRO A 67 0.64 -2.09 -4.31
N PRO A 68 1.62 -1.70 -5.14
CA PRO A 68 1.36 -0.74 -6.20
C PRO A 68 0.31 -1.30 -7.16
N GLU A 69 -0.63 -0.45 -7.58
CA GLU A 69 -1.59 -0.84 -8.62
C GLU A 69 -0.82 -1.28 -9.88
N PRO A 70 -1.27 -2.36 -10.57
CA PRO A 70 -0.58 -2.88 -11.74
C PRO A 70 -0.60 -1.93 -12.93
N ILE A 71 -1.49 -0.93 -12.92
CA ILE A 71 -1.61 0.09 -13.96
C ILE A 71 -1.26 1.44 -13.35
N GLN A 72 -0.13 2.00 -13.76
CA GLN A 72 0.33 3.32 -13.33
C GLN A 72 0.47 4.26 -14.54
N PRO A 73 -0.08 5.48 -14.49
CA PRO A 73 -0.97 6.00 -13.45
C PRO A 73 -2.34 5.29 -13.45
N PRO A 74 -3.09 5.33 -12.33
CA PRO A 74 -4.42 4.73 -12.24
C PRO A 74 -5.34 5.21 -13.35
N PHE A 75 -6.33 4.38 -13.71
CA PHE A 75 -7.31 4.77 -14.71
C PHE A 75 -8.27 5.84 -14.19
N ASP A 76 -8.48 6.87 -14.99
CA ASP A 76 -9.58 7.79 -14.79
C ASP A 76 -10.92 7.05 -14.95
N HIS A 77 -12.01 7.55 -14.36
CA HIS A 77 -13.34 6.92 -14.46
C HIS A 77 -13.81 6.69 -15.91
N ARG A 78 -13.37 7.52 -16.86
CA ARG A 78 -13.67 7.39 -18.29
C ARG A 78 -12.86 6.28 -18.95
N GLU A 79 -11.57 6.21 -18.64
CA GLU A 79 -10.65 5.17 -19.12
C GLU A 79 -11.13 3.80 -18.64
N LYS A 80 -11.44 3.69 -17.35
CA LYS A 80 -11.96 2.47 -16.75
C LYS A 80 -13.23 1.98 -17.45
N ARG A 81 -14.22 2.86 -17.67
CA ARG A 81 -15.46 2.49 -18.39
C ARG A 81 -15.22 2.01 -19.81
N ALA A 82 -14.31 2.66 -20.54
CA ALA A 82 -13.98 2.26 -21.90
C ALA A 82 -13.30 0.88 -21.92
N MET A 83 -12.32 0.66 -21.04
CA MET A 83 -11.62 -0.61 -20.90
C MET A 83 -12.55 -1.75 -20.43
N ASP A 84 -13.46 -1.48 -19.49
CA ASP A 84 -14.46 -2.45 -19.03
C ASP A 84 -15.36 -2.89 -20.21
N TYR A 85 -15.85 -1.94 -21.01
CA TYR A 85 -16.66 -2.25 -22.19
C TYR A 85 -15.87 -3.07 -23.22
N LEU A 86 -14.65 -2.64 -23.53
CA LEU A 86 -13.77 -3.34 -24.45
C LEU A 86 -13.44 -4.77 -23.99
N MET A 87 -13.30 -5.00 -22.68
CA MET A 87 -13.13 -6.33 -22.10
C MET A 87 -14.34 -7.23 -22.31
N THR A 88 -15.57 -6.69 -22.31
CA THR A 88 -16.78 -7.49 -22.60
C THR A 88 -16.84 -7.97 -24.04
N VAL A 89 -16.34 -7.17 -24.99
CA VAL A 89 -16.30 -7.51 -26.41
C VAL A 89 -15.21 -8.55 -26.68
N GLY A 90 -14.03 -8.31 -26.09
CA GLY A 90 -12.85 -9.15 -26.18
C GLY A 90 -11.69 -8.47 -26.91
N PRO A 91 -10.47 -9.05 -26.82
CA PRO A 91 -9.28 -8.52 -27.47
C PRO A 91 -9.38 -8.62 -28.99
N ASP A 92 -8.71 -7.71 -29.68
CA ASP A 92 -8.55 -7.67 -31.15
C ASP A 92 -9.87 -7.61 -31.94
N LYS A 93 -11.00 -7.28 -31.29
CA LYS A 93 -12.28 -7.03 -31.94
C LYS A 93 -12.52 -5.54 -32.07
N ALA A 94 -12.57 -5.08 -33.32
CA ALA A 94 -12.91 -3.70 -33.65
C ALA A 94 -14.35 -3.38 -33.30
N ILE A 95 -14.54 -2.28 -32.59
CA ILE A 95 -15.83 -1.64 -32.33
C ILE A 95 -15.80 -0.22 -32.88
N ASP A 96 -16.97 0.27 -33.28
CA ASP A 96 -17.14 1.66 -33.68
C ASP A 96 -16.83 2.59 -32.50
N TRP A 97 -15.99 3.61 -32.74
CA TRP A 97 -15.59 4.59 -31.75
C TRP A 97 -16.78 5.27 -31.06
N TYR A 98 -17.87 5.53 -31.78
CA TYR A 98 -19.06 6.20 -31.23
C TYR A 98 -19.85 5.34 -30.24
N THR A 99 -19.60 4.04 -30.20
CA THR A 99 -20.23 3.14 -29.21
C THR A 99 -19.71 3.38 -27.79
N LEU A 100 -18.48 3.89 -27.66
CA LEU A 100 -17.85 4.18 -26.38
C LEU A 100 -18.34 5.54 -25.84
N LYS A 101 -19.36 5.50 -24.96
CA LYS A 101 -19.90 6.71 -24.34
C LYS A 101 -18.85 7.45 -23.50
N ASN A 102 -18.76 8.77 -23.68
CA ASN A 102 -17.80 9.66 -23.01
C ASN A 102 -16.32 9.34 -23.31
N PHE A 103 -16.05 8.64 -24.41
CA PHE A 103 -14.72 8.37 -24.90
C PHE A 103 -14.26 9.52 -25.80
N GLY A 104 -13.38 10.37 -25.26
CA GLY A 104 -12.85 11.52 -25.99
C GLY A 104 -11.40 11.29 -26.46
N ARG A 105 -10.90 12.19 -27.30
CA ARG A 105 -9.54 12.14 -27.84
C ARG A 105 -8.45 12.05 -26.78
N HIS A 106 -8.62 12.74 -25.65
CA HIS A 106 -7.67 12.69 -24.55
C HIS A 106 -7.59 11.29 -23.93
N THR A 107 -8.74 10.67 -23.70
CA THR A 107 -8.84 9.30 -23.16
C THR A 107 -8.24 8.30 -24.15
N GLN A 108 -8.59 8.43 -25.43
CA GLN A 108 -8.03 7.60 -26.50
C GLN A 108 -6.51 7.69 -26.54
N ARG A 109 -5.97 8.91 -26.62
CA ARG A 109 -4.53 9.13 -26.70
C ARG A 109 -3.82 8.53 -25.48
N LYS A 110 -4.33 8.75 -24.27
CA LYS A 110 -3.73 8.17 -23.05
C LYS A 110 -3.71 6.64 -23.08
N LEU A 111 -4.79 5.99 -23.49
CA LEU A 111 -4.85 4.52 -23.54
C LEU A 111 -4.00 3.95 -24.68
N GLN A 112 -3.92 4.66 -25.80
CA GLN A 112 -3.09 4.29 -26.95
C GLN A 112 -1.59 4.46 -26.65
N GLU A 113 -1.19 5.55 -25.98
CA GLU A 113 0.19 5.76 -25.51
C GLU A 113 0.65 4.67 -24.55
N ARG A 114 -0.27 4.11 -23.75
CA ARG A 114 0.00 2.95 -22.88
C ARG A 114 -0.02 1.61 -23.62
N GLY A 115 -0.41 1.60 -24.90
CA GLY A 115 -0.53 0.39 -25.72
C GLY A 115 -1.69 -0.52 -25.32
N TYR A 116 -2.70 0.00 -24.60
CA TYR A 116 -3.85 -0.80 -24.15
C TYR A 116 -4.94 -0.92 -25.21
N ILE A 117 -5.05 0.08 -26.07
CA ILE A 117 -5.97 0.09 -27.20
C ILE A 117 -5.21 0.42 -28.48
N ASP A 118 -5.74 -0.04 -29.58
CA ASP A 118 -5.37 0.40 -30.92
C ASP A 118 -6.61 0.98 -31.61
N VAL A 119 -6.36 1.81 -32.61
CA VAL A 119 -7.39 2.54 -33.35
C VAL A 119 -7.19 2.40 -34.85
N SER A 120 -8.26 2.52 -35.62
CA SER A 120 -8.19 2.48 -37.08
C SER A 120 -7.34 3.62 -37.64
N ALA A 121 -6.67 3.35 -38.76
CA ALA A 121 -5.95 4.38 -39.52
C ALA A 121 -6.93 5.36 -40.20
N GLU A 122 -8.14 4.90 -40.52
CA GLU A 122 -9.20 5.73 -41.07
C GLU A 122 -9.78 6.61 -39.98
N THR A 123 -9.82 7.91 -40.28
CA THR A 123 -10.39 8.93 -39.42
C THR A 123 -11.48 9.70 -40.16
N ASP A 124 -12.55 10.02 -39.45
CA ASP A 124 -13.65 10.84 -39.94
C ASP A 124 -13.22 12.25 -40.33
N ARG A 125 -14.14 12.98 -40.99
CA ARG A 125 -13.98 14.41 -41.28
C ARG A 125 -13.64 15.25 -40.05
N GLN A 126 -14.10 14.82 -38.88
CA GLN A 126 -13.82 15.46 -37.61
C GLN A 126 -12.43 15.11 -37.09
N GLY A 127 -11.82 14.00 -37.51
CA GLY A 127 -10.53 13.49 -37.03
C GLY A 127 -10.65 12.53 -35.84
N ASN A 128 -11.79 11.85 -35.69
CA ASN A 128 -11.93 10.71 -34.77
C ASN A 128 -11.69 9.42 -35.56
N PRO A 129 -11.07 8.38 -34.98
CA PRO A 129 -10.96 7.10 -35.66
C PRO A 129 -12.36 6.48 -35.82
N ASP A 130 -12.54 5.73 -36.89
CA ASP A 130 -13.77 4.96 -37.12
C ASP A 130 -13.90 3.80 -36.11
N GLN A 131 -12.80 3.10 -35.85
CA GLN A 131 -12.80 1.91 -35.00
C GLN A 131 -11.73 1.94 -33.91
N VAL A 132 -12.03 1.25 -32.80
CA VAL A 132 -11.15 1.04 -31.65
C VAL A 132 -11.23 -0.42 -31.23
N TRP A 133 -10.12 -1.00 -30.81
CA TRP A 133 -10.11 -2.33 -30.19
C TRP A 133 -9.14 -2.42 -29.03
N LEU A 134 -9.38 -3.42 -28.19
CA LEU A 134 -8.51 -3.76 -27.07
C LEU A 134 -7.32 -4.56 -27.57
N THR A 135 -6.11 -4.17 -27.16
CA THR A 135 -4.91 -4.96 -27.46
C THR A 135 -4.74 -6.11 -26.45
N LYS A 136 -3.91 -7.08 -26.79
CA LYS A 136 -3.48 -8.13 -25.86
C LYS A 136 -2.82 -7.57 -24.59
N ALA A 137 -2.08 -6.46 -24.72
CA ALA A 137 -1.46 -5.78 -23.59
C ALA A 137 -2.52 -5.14 -22.67
N GLY A 138 -3.52 -4.46 -23.25
CA GLY A 138 -4.65 -3.91 -22.50
C GLY A 138 -5.45 -4.99 -21.77
N GLN A 139 -5.72 -6.11 -22.42
CA GLN A 139 -6.38 -7.24 -21.79
C GLN A 139 -5.57 -7.82 -20.61
N LYS A 140 -4.25 -8.00 -20.79
CA LYS A 140 -3.37 -8.49 -19.72
C LYS A 140 -3.35 -7.51 -18.53
N ALA A 141 -3.29 -6.21 -18.79
CA ALA A 141 -3.33 -5.19 -17.76
C ALA A 141 -4.65 -5.23 -16.96
N MET A 142 -5.79 -5.34 -17.64
CA MET A 142 -7.10 -5.47 -16.99
C MET A 142 -7.19 -6.74 -16.12
N ARG A 143 -6.73 -7.89 -16.63
CA ARG A 143 -6.69 -9.13 -15.84
C ARG A 143 -5.78 -9.03 -14.62
N ALA A 144 -4.64 -8.36 -14.74
CA ALA A 144 -3.74 -8.12 -13.62
C ALA A 144 -4.42 -7.23 -12.56
N LEU A 145 -5.18 -6.23 -13.01
CA LEU A 145 -5.94 -5.33 -12.14
C LEU A 145 -7.09 -6.05 -11.43
N ASP A 146 -7.83 -6.92 -12.12
CA ASP A 146 -8.87 -7.74 -11.49
C ASP A 146 -8.29 -8.75 -10.50
N ALA A 147 -7.14 -9.37 -10.83
CA ALA A 147 -6.43 -10.24 -9.91
C ALA A 147 -5.94 -9.49 -8.66
N HIS A 148 -5.47 -8.25 -8.84
CA HIS A 148 -5.08 -7.37 -7.73
C HIS A 148 -6.27 -7.08 -6.82
N ARG A 149 -7.42 -6.66 -7.38
CA ARG A 149 -8.66 -6.42 -6.61
C ARG A 149 -9.18 -7.67 -5.91
N THR A 150 -9.09 -8.83 -6.55
CA THR A 150 -9.50 -10.11 -5.95
C THR A 150 -8.60 -10.48 -4.77
N LYS A 151 -7.29 -10.25 -4.90
CA LYS A 151 -6.30 -10.52 -3.85
C LYS A 151 -6.39 -9.53 -2.69
N TYR A 152 -6.75 -8.28 -2.97
CA TYR A 152 -6.85 -7.18 -2.01
C TYR A 152 -8.24 -6.53 -2.09
N PRO A 153 -9.30 -7.19 -1.61
CA PRO A 153 -10.69 -6.71 -1.74
C PRO A 153 -11.00 -5.44 -0.93
N VAL A 154 -10.05 -4.99 -0.12
CA VAL A 154 -10.16 -3.84 0.79
C VAL A 154 -9.59 -2.54 0.20
N LEU A 155 -8.97 -2.63 -0.98
CA LEU A 155 -8.43 -1.51 -1.76
C LEU A 155 -9.40 -1.15 -2.89
#